data_AF-A0A076HJC2-F1
#
_entry.id   AF-A0A076HJC2-F1
#
_cell.length_a   1.000
_cell.length_b   1.000
_cell.length_c   1.000
_cell.angle_alpha   90.00
_cell.angle_beta   90.00
_cell.angle_gamma   90.00
#
_symmetry.space_group_name_H-M   'P 1'
#
loop_
_entity.id
_entity.type
_entity.pdbx_description
1 polymer ?
#
loop_
_entity_poly.entity_id
_entity_poly.type
_entity_poly.pdbx_seq_one_letter_code
_entity_poly.pdbx_strand_id
1 'polypeptide(L)'
;MLTSEVVVDLEVPGRLNSTANILDISLSGAYLLMGGGGIAPVANQDIDVLFCDLQFNLPNRISAIVKYVNESSFVGMSMYGLGVEFVREISGNFIHKDTDDLLSIAGTQVAIRPNANLALPGW
;
A
#
# COMPACT_ATOMS: atom_id res chain seq x y z
N MET A 1 2.20 -20.35 -10.14
CA MET A 1 1.33 -19.95 -9.02
C MET A 1 1.79 -18.57 -8.56
N LEU A 2 1.14 -17.51 -9.04
CA LEU A 2 1.23 -16.15 -8.49
C LEU A 2 -0.12 -15.96 -7.78
N THR A 3 -0.18 -15.48 -6.55
CA THR A 3 -0.52 -14.08 -6.24
C THR A 3 -0.45 -13.92 -4.72
N SER A 4 0.43 -13.07 -4.22
CA SER A 4 0.17 -12.46 -2.92
C SER A 4 0.64 -11.03 -3.05
N GLU A 5 -0.19 -10.24 -3.74
CA GLU A 5 -0.17 -8.81 -3.57
C GLU A 5 -0.78 -8.57 -2.19
N VAL A 6 -0.07 -7.86 -1.32
CA VAL A 6 -0.62 -7.48 -0.02
C VAL A 6 -1.71 -6.46 -0.31
N VAL A 7 -2.94 -6.75 0.10
CA VAL A 7 -4.10 -5.91 -0.19
C VAL A 7 -4.61 -5.32 1.12
N VAL A 8 -4.83 -4.02 1.12
CA VAL A 8 -5.42 -3.27 2.22
C VAL A 8 -6.68 -2.58 1.76
N ASP A 9 -7.61 -2.40 2.69
CA ASP A 9 -8.72 -1.49 2.47
C ASP A 9 -8.26 -0.05 2.72
N LEU A 10 -8.81 0.88 1.95
CA LEU A 10 -8.57 2.30 2.04
C LEU A 10 -9.89 3.03 2.28
N GLU A 11 -9.90 3.85 3.32
CA GLU A 11 -10.93 4.85 3.53
C GLU A 11 -10.39 6.20 3.05
N VAL A 12 -10.84 6.60 1.87
CA VAL A 12 -10.51 7.89 1.26
C VAL A 12 -11.74 8.80 1.35
N PRO A 13 -11.64 10.01 1.95
CA PRO A 13 -12.77 10.93 2.02
C PRO A 13 -13.40 11.19 0.64
N GLY A 14 -14.72 10.99 0.55
CA GLY A 14 -15.47 11.16 -0.70
C GLY A 14 -15.49 9.94 -1.63
N ARG A 15 -14.89 8.81 -1.23
CA ARG A 15 -15.04 7.52 -1.92
C ARG A 15 -15.78 6.51 -1.05
N LEU A 16 -16.55 5.64 -1.71
CA LEU A 16 -16.99 4.38 -1.11
C LEU A 16 -15.80 3.41 -1.10
N ASN A 17 -15.70 2.59 -0.05
CA ASN A 17 -14.59 1.66 0.26
C ASN A 17 -13.77 1.24 -0.97
N SER A 18 -12.49 1.61 -0.96
CA SER A 18 -11.54 1.27 -2.02
C SER A 18 -10.54 0.26 -1.49
N THR A 19 -10.05 -0.64 -2.33
CA THR A 19 -8.92 -1.52 -2.01
C THR A 19 -7.65 -1.00 -2.69
N ALA A 20 -6.49 -1.28 -2.09
CA ALA A 20 -5.21 -1.00 -2.71
C ALA A 20 -4.20 -2.11 -2.46
N ASN A 21 -3.34 -2.32 -3.45
CA ASN A 21 -2.17 -3.16 -3.33
C ASN A 21 -1.04 -2.36 -2.67
N ILE A 22 -0.37 -2.93 -1.68
CA ILE A 22 0.89 -2.38 -1.15
C ILE A 22 2.00 -2.80 -2.11
N LEU A 23 2.65 -1.80 -2.71
CA LEU A 23 3.81 -2.00 -3.59
C LEU A 23 5.14 -1.84 -2.85
N ASP A 24 5.17 -0.97 -1.85
CA ASP A 24 6.30 -0.75 -0.94
C ASP A 24 5.80 -0.28 0.44
N ILE A 25 6.52 -0.61 1.51
CA ILE A 25 6.14 -0.24 2.88
C ILE A 25 7.35 -0.12 3.81
N SER A 26 7.28 0.86 4.71
CA SER A 26 8.25 1.13 5.77
C SER A 26 7.54 1.52 7.06
N LEU A 27 8.27 1.82 8.13
CA LEU A 27 7.69 2.29 9.39
C LEU A 27 7.03 3.69 9.30
N SER A 28 7.43 4.49 8.32
CA SER A 28 6.96 5.88 8.15
C SER A 28 5.95 6.06 7.02
N GLY A 29 5.75 5.07 6.17
CA GLY A 29 4.85 5.21 5.04
C GLY A 29 4.80 4.00 4.12
N ALA A 30 4.01 4.13 3.06
CA ALA A 30 3.83 3.10 2.04
C ALA A 30 3.63 3.70 0.64
N TYR A 31 3.87 2.88 -0.37
CA TYR A 31 3.42 3.12 -1.74
C TYR A 31 2.27 2.17 -2.08
N LEU A 32 1.11 2.76 -2.36
CA LEU A 32 -0.15 2.03 -2.56
C LEU A 32 -0.61 2.18 -4.00
N LEU A 33 -1.07 1.09 -4.62
CA LEU A 33 -1.70 1.11 -5.93
C LEU A 33 -3.20 0.87 -5.77
N MET A 34 -3.99 1.88 -6.09
CA MET A 34 -5.44 1.86 -5.94
C MET A 34 -6.12 1.94 -7.31
N GLY A 35 -7.18 1.16 -7.49
CA GLY A 35 -8.03 1.23 -8.67
C GLY A 35 -8.76 2.58 -8.79
N GLY A 36 -9.01 3.00 -10.03
CA GLY A 36 -9.75 4.20 -10.33
C GLY A 36 -11.25 3.96 -10.35
N GLY A 37 -11.94 4.61 -9.42
CA GLY A 37 -13.39 4.70 -9.36
C GLY A 37 -13.78 5.80 -8.37
N GLY A 38 -14.60 6.76 -8.80
CA GLY A 38 -14.97 7.91 -7.97
C GLY A 38 -13.92 9.03 -7.92
N ILE A 39 -14.00 9.87 -6.87
CA ILE A 39 -13.19 11.10 -6.74
C ILE A 39 -11.71 10.75 -6.61
N ALA A 40 -10.84 11.32 -7.46
CA ALA A 40 -9.40 11.10 -7.36
C ALA A 40 -8.86 11.55 -5.98
N PRO A 41 -7.99 10.76 -5.32
CA PRO A 41 -7.28 11.24 -4.14
C PRO A 41 -6.41 12.44 -4.50
N VAL A 42 -6.16 13.29 -3.51
CA VAL A 42 -5.32 14.49 -3.70
C VAL A 42 -4.19 14.53 -2.67
N ALA A 43 -3.12 15.23 -3.01
CA ALA A 43 -2.03 15.45 -2.06
C ALA A 43 -2.52 16.21 -0.81
N ASN A 44 -1.91 15.90 0.33
CA ASN A 44 -2.25 16.33 1.69
C ASN A 44 -3.64 15.90 2.19
N GLN A 45 -4.27 14.92 1.54
CA GLN A 45 -5.50 14.31 2.03
C GLN A 45 -5.19 13.27 3.12
N ASP A 46 -5.94 13.33 4.22
CA ASP A 46 -5.96 12.26 5.23
C ASP A 46 -6.73 11.05 4.70
N ILE A 47 -6.15 9.87 4.88
CA ILE A 47 -6.76 8.57 4.56
C ILE A 47 -6.51 7.60 5.72
N ASP A 48 -7.32 6.55 5.81
CA ASP A 48 -6.99 5.40 6.65
C ASP A 48 -6.61 4.20 5.79
N VAL A 49 -5.55 3.51 6.19
CA VAL A 49 -5.11 2.22 5.65
C VAL A 49 -5.50 1.12 6.63
N LEU A 50 -6.32 0.18 6.17
CA LEU A 50 -6.90 -0.88 6.99
C LEU A 50 -6.30 -2.23 6.62
N PHE A 51 -5.60 -2.81 7.59
CA PHE A 51 -5.08 -4.16 7.56
C PHE A 51 -6.15 -5.09 8.13
N CYS A 52 -6.94 -5.72 7.26
CA CYS A 52 -8.12 -6.49 7.65
C CYS A 52 -7.79 -7.94 8.07
N ASP A 53 -8.64 -8.52 8.91
CA ASP A 53 -8.52 -9.89 9.45
C ASP A 53 -8.56 -11.00 8.41
N LEU A 54 -9.08 -10.71 7.22
CA LEU A 54 -9.06 -11.63 6.07
C LEU A 54 -7.64 -11.97 5.59
N GLN A 55 -6.66 -11.08 5.80
CA GLN A 55 -5.27 -11.28 5.38
C GLN A 55 -4.27 -11.17 6.55
N PHE A 56 -4.60 -10.43 7.61
CA PHE A 56 -3.66 -10.09 8.66
C PHE A 56 -4.03 -10.69 10.03
N ASN A 57 -3.03 -11.28 10.70
CA ASN A 57 -3.21 -11.88 12.03
C ASN A 57 -3.41 -10.84 13.14
N LEU A 58 -2.93 -9.61 12.94
CA LEU A 58 -3.11 -8.48 13.84
C LEU A 58 -3.77 -7.31 13.10
N PRO A 59 -5.09 -7.36 12.88
CA PRO A 59 -5.82 -6.34 12.15
C PRO A 59 -5.61 -4.97 12.77
N ASN A 60 -5.43 -3.96 11.94
CA ASN A 60 -5.12 -2.62 12.42
C ASN A 60 -5.56 -1.54 11.43
N ARG A 61 -5.79 -0.33 11.96
CA ARG A 61 -6.08 0.87 11.19
C ARG A 61 -4.96 1.88 11.40
N ILE A 62 -4.37 2.34 10.31
CA ILE A 62 -3.29 3.32 10.30
C ILE A 62 -3.73 4.53 9.49
N SER A 63 -3.82 5.67 10.17
CA SER A 63 -4.06 6.96 9.51
C SER A 63 -2.80 7.42 8.80
N ALA A 64 -2.97 7.92 7.58
CA ALA A 64 -1.90 8.36 6.70
C ALA A 64 -2.29 9.64 5.96
N ILE A 65 -1.28 10.40 5.55
CA ILE A 65 -1.42 11.58 4.70
C ILE A 65 -0.87 11.25 3.32
N VAL A 66 -1.67 11.47 2.28
CA VAL A 66 -1.21 11.37 0.89
C VAL A 66 -0.18 12.46 0.62
N LYS A 67 1.03 12.09 0.22
CA LYS A 67 2.10 13.06 -0.12
C LYS A 67 2.20 13.33 -1.60
N TYR A 68 1.96 12.32 -2.41
CA TYR A 68 1.88 12.48 -3.85
C TYR A 68 0.94 11.45 -4.47
N VAL A 69 0.40 11.80 -5.63
CA VAL A 69 -0.51 10.97 -6.42
C VAL A 69 0.08 10.87 -7.82
N ASN A 70 0.31 9.64 -8.27
CA ASN A 70 0.67 9.33 -9.64
C ASN A 70 -0.55 8.71 -10.32
N GLU A 71 -1.14 9.42 -11.28
CA GLU A 71 -2.25 8.91 -12.08
C GLU A 71 -1.72 8.23 -13.33
N SER A 72 -2.15 6.99 -13.55
CA SER A 72 -1.94 6.27 -14.80
C SER A 72 -3.29 5.84 -15.35
N SER A 73 -3.49 6.00 -16.66
CA SER A 73 -4.66 5.46 -17.35
C SER A 73 -4.25 4.17 -18.08
N PHE A 74 -4.95 3.07 -17.80
CA PHE A 74 -4.79 1.83 -18.54
C PHE A 74 -6.16 1.39 -19.03
N VAL A 75 -6.34 1.41 -20.36
CA VAL A 75 -7.53 0.95 -21.09
C VAL A 75 -8.86 1.28 -20.37
N GLY A 76 -9.19 2.58 -20.33
CA GLY A 76 -10.49 3.05 -19.82
C GLY A 76 -10.65 3.03 -18.29
N MET A 77 -9.65 2.60 -17.54
CA MET A 77 -9.62 2.74 -16.07
C MET A 77 -8.44 3.61 -15.63
N SER A 78 -8.70 4.56 -14.73
CA SER A 78 -7.63 5.23 -14.00
C SER A 78 -7.05 4.27 -12.96
N MET A 79 -5.78 4.42 -12.63
CA MET A 79 -5.13 3.84 -11.47
C MET A 79 -4.36 4.94 -10.77
N TYR A 80 -4.35 4.90 -9.44
CA TYR A 80 -3.70 5.90 -8.62
C TYR A 80 -2.61 5.23 -7.79
N GLY A 81 -1.36 5.57 -8.07
CA GLY A 81 -0.22 5.29 -7.20
C GLY A 81 -0.11 6.37 -6.13
N LEU A 82 -0.28 6.01 -4.87
CA LEU A 82 -0.31 6.91 -3.73
C LEU A 82 0.95 6.70 -2.89
N GLY A 83 1.78 7.73 -2.77
CA GLY A 83 2.79 7.78 -1.72
C GLY A 83 2.16 8.36 -0.47
N VAL A 84 2.17 7.60 0.63
CA VAL A 84 1.52 8.00 1.88
C VAL A 84 2.51 8.00 3.04
N GLU A 85 2.38 8.99 3.92
CA GLU A 85 3.12 9.08 5.18
C GLU A 85 2.19 8.71 6.33
N PHE A 86 2.62 7.83 7.23
CA PHE A 86 1.84 7.46 8.40
C PHE A 86 1.86 8.59 9.46
N VAL A 87 0.68 8.96 9.97
CA VAL A 87 0.51 10.07 10.93
C VAL A 87 1.13 9.76 12.28
N ARG A 88 1.30 8.48 12.60
CA ARG A 88 1.98 7.99 13.80
C ARG A 88 3.01 6.95 13.40
N GLU A 89 4.14 6.96 14.09
CA GLU A 89 5.12 5.89 13.98
C GLU A 89 4.46 4.57 14.36
N ILE A 90 4.52 3.62 13.44
CA ILE A 90 3.98 2.30 13.67
C ILE A 90 5.00 1.54 14.52
N SER A 91 4.54 0.78 15.52
CA SER A 91 5.40 -0.11 16.30
C SER A 91 6.32 -0.93 15.39
N GLY A 92 7.60 -1.02 15.75
CA GLY A 92 8.59 -1.83 15.01
C GLY A 92 8.21 -3.31 14.88
N ASN A 93 7.30 -3.80 15.73
CA ASN A 93 6.78 -5.16 15.62
C ASN A 93 5.69 -5.32 14.55
N PHE A 94 5.12 -4.23 14.05
CA PHE A 94 4.06 -4.26 13.05
C PHE A 94 4.60 -4.47 11.63
N ILE A 95 5.72 -3.83 11.29
CA ILE A 95 6.45 -4.05 10.03
C ILE A 95 7.89 -4.35 10.40
N HIS A 96 8.33 -5.59 10.18
CA HIS A 96 9.72 -5.96 10.38
C HIS A 96 10.16 -6.97 9.33
N LYS A 97 11.40 -6.81 8.85
CA LYS A 97 12.03 -7.74 7.93
C LYS A 97 12.53 -8.93 8.74
N ASP A 98 11.95 -10.11 8.49
CA ASP A 98 12.35 -11.36 9.14
C ASP A 98 13.62 -11.94 8.51
N THR A 99 13.63 -11.97 7.18
CA THR A 99 14.76 -12.46 6.36
C THR A 99 14.83 -11.66 5.07
N ASP A 100 15.83 -11.93 4.23
CA ASP A 100 15.94 -11.27 2.92
C ASP A 100 14.73 -11.47 2.00
N ASP A 101 14.02 -12.59 2.17
CA ASP A 101 12.87 -12.97 1.35
C ASP A 101 11.53 -12.91 2.12
N LEU A 102 11.53 -12.47 3.38
CA LEU A 102 10.33 -12.45 4.24
C LEU A 102 10.18 -11.15 5.01
N LEU A 103 8.99 -10.58 4.93
CA LEU A 103 8.54 -9.41 5.67
C LEU A 103 7.34 -9.81 6.52
N SER A 104 7.35 -9.46 7.80
CA SER A 104 6.18 -9.55 8.65
C SER A 104 5.45 -8.21 8.63
N ILE A 105 4.18 -8.24 8.24
CA ILE A 105 3.27 -7.08 8.23
C ILE A 105 2.05 -7.43 9.06
N ALA A 106 1.74 -6.64 10.08
CA ALA A 106 0.57 -6.83 10.94
C ALA A 106 0.46 -8.28 11.47
N GLY A 107 1.60 -8.87 11.86
CA GLY A 107 1.68 -10.24 12.36
C GLY A 107 1.53 -11.36 11.31
N THR A 108 1.43 -11.03 10.02
CA THR A 108 1.38 -12.00 8.91
C THR A 108 2.69 -11.97 8.12
N GLN A 109 3.22 -13.15 7.81
CA GLN A 109 4.40 -13.29 6.97
C GLN A 109 4.04 -13.16 5.49
N VAL A 110 4.76 -12.28 4.81
CA VAL A 110 4.62 -11.97 3.39
C VAL A 110 5.97 -12.22 2.73
N ALA A 111 5.96 -12.98 1.63
CA ALA A 111 7.16 -13.18 0.82
C ALA A 111 7.55 -11.87 0.12
N ILE A 112 8.79 -11.41 0.33
CA ILE A 112 9.40 -10.33 -0.44
C ILE A 112 9.77 -10.93 -1.79
N ARG A 113 9.13 -10.45 -2.85
CA ARG A 113 9.56 -10.83 -4.20
C ARG A 113 10.66 -9.86 -4.61
N PRO A 114 11.88 -10.33 -4.91
CA PRO A 114 12.84 -9.45 -5.56
C PRO A 114 12.22 -8.93 -6.85
N ASN A 115 12.29 -7.61 -7.05
CA ASN A 115 11.83 -6.98 -8.28
C ASN A 115 12.48 -7.70 -9.47
N ALA A 116 11.71 -8.52 -10.18
CA ALA A 116 12.16 -9.11 -11.43
C ALA A 116 12.24 -7.98 -12.45
N ASN A 117 13.44 -7.42 -12.62
CA ASN A 117 13.86 -6.44 -13.62
C ASN A 117 13.32 -4.99 -13.46
N LEU A 118 14.02 -4.21 -12.63
CA LEU A 118 14.43 -2.85 -13.03
C LEU A 118 15.88 -2.88 -13.52
N ALA A 119 16.18 -3.79 -14.45
CA ALA A 119 17.27 -3.51 -15.38
C ALA A 119 16.71 -2.43 -16.32
N LEU A 120 16.85 -1.17 -15.93
CA LEU A 120 16.74 -0.08 -16.90
C LEU A 120 17.72 -0.43 -18.03
N PRO A 121 17.29 -0.49 -19.30
CA PRO A 121 18.26 -0.57 -20.38
C PRO A 121 19.15 0.65 -20.23
N GLY A 122 20.46 0.44 -20.16
CA GLY A 122 21.42 1.54 -20.15
C GLY A 122 21.20 2.37 -21.42
N TRP A 123 20.80 3.64 -21.23
CA TRP A 123 20.86 4.71 -22.20
C TRP A 123 21.55 5.89 -21.51
#